data_AF-B4VTC7-F1
#
_entry.id   AF-B4VTC7-F1
#
_cell.length_a   1.000
_cell.length_b   1.000
_cell.length_c   1.000
_cell.angle_alpha   90.00
_cell.angle_beta   90.00
_cell.angle_gamma   90.00
#
_symmetry.space_group_name_H-M   'P 1'
#
loop_
_entity.id
_entity.type
_entity.pdbx_description
1 polymer ?
#
loop_
_entity_poly.entity_id
_entity_poly.type
_entity_poly.pdbx_seq_one_letter_code
_entity_poly.pdbx_strand_id
1 'polypeptide(L)'
;MNLQTHQNLGKQERELIMALAPLFRQQLDAERQRGIEQGIQQGMQQGIQQGIQQGIQQGIEQGIQQGIQQGMQKGMQRGIEQGIQQGQRLTIENLLQTRLGQLTPTLAALITPLSALPPQQLTPFLLHLSQLENRESAIQQAEHFIVENLLKIRFGELDEQLTARVPSLLALPPQQLSQYLLQLSQLSREQLLGRFPQASP
;
A
#
# COMPACT_ATOMS: atom_id res chain seq x y z
N MET A 1 -6.85 107.17 17.39
CA MET A 1 -5.82 106.15 17.07
C MET A 1 -6.40 104.76 17.35
N ASN A 2 -7.02 104.07 16.38
CA ASN A 2 -7.44 102.67 16.61
C ASN A 2 -7.60 101.82 15.31
N LEU A 3 -7.12 102.32 14.16
CA LEU A 3 -7.19 101.62 12.88
C LEU A 3 -5.93 100.80 12.59
N GLN A 4 -4.77 101.24 13.10
CA GLN A 4 -3.50 100.52 12.94
C GLN A 4 -3.45 99.23 13.76
N THR A 5 -4.07 99.20 14.94
CA THR A 5 -4.16 98.02 15.83
C THR A 5 -4.96 96.88 15.19
N HIS A 6 -6.12 97.17 14.59
CA HIS A 6 -6.95 96.15 13.92
C HIS A 6 -6.35 95.64 12.60
N GLN A 7 -5.68 96.50 11.82
CA GLN A 7 -4.98 96.08 10.60
C GLN A 7 -3.74 95.22 10.91
N ASN A 8 -3.04 95.48 12.01
CA ASN A 8 -1.92 94.65 12.44
C ASN A 8 -2.40 93.28 12.96
N LEU A 9 -3.53 93.23 13.68
CA LEU A 9 -4.12 91.99 14.17
C LEU A 9 -4.48 91.04 13.02
N GLY A 10 -5.14 91.55 11.97
CA GLY A 10 -5.49 90.74 10.78
C GLY A 10 -4.28 90.32 9.94
N LYS A 11 -3.18 91.07 9.99
CA LYS A 11 -1.90 90.69 9.37
C LYS A 11 -1.20 89.60 10.16
N GLN A 12 -1.16 89.71 11.49
CA GLN A 12 -0.61 88.71 12.41
C GLN A 12 -1.39 87.39 12.35
N GLU A 13 -2.73 87.42 12.28
CA GLU A 13 -3.55 86.23 12.10
C GLU A 13 -3.28 85.54 10.76
N ARG A 14 -3.10 86.29 9.67
CA ARG A 14 -2.74 85.73 8.36
C ARG A 14 -1.34 85.13 8.36
N GLU A 15 -0.37 85.78 9.00
CA GLU A 15 0.98 85.27 9.17
C GLU A 15 0.98 83.98 10.02
N LEU A 16 0.16 83.95 11.08
CA LEU A 16 -0.04 82.77 11.94
C LEU A 16 -0.69 81.61 11.17
N ILE A 17 -1.73 81.87 10.36
CA ILE A 17 -2.36 80.85 9.51
C ILE A 17 -1.36 80.34 8.46
N MET A 18 -0.59 81.22 7.82
CA MET A 18 0.43 80.81 6.84
C MET A 18 1.57 80.00 7.48
N ALA A 19 1.90 80.27 8.74
CA ALA A 19 2.87 79.48 9.50
C ALA A 19 2.32 78.12 9.99
N LEU A 20 1.04 78.06 10.40
CA LEU A 20 0.43 76.87 10.98
C LEU A 20 -0.17 75.90 9.96
N ALA A 21 -0.72 76.39 8.84
CA ALA A 21 -1.32 75.54 7.80
C ALA A 21 -0.40 74.42 7.28
N PRO A 22 0.90 74.66 6.99
CA PRO A 22 1.80 73.57 6.59
C PRO A 22 2.06 72.57 7.73
N LEU A 23 2.13 73.02 8.99
CA LEU A 23 2.30 72.14 10.15
C LEU A 23 1.08 71.22 10.34
N PHE A 24 -0.14 71.76 10.22
CA PHE A 24 -1.36 70.96 10.28
C PHE A 24 -1.47 69.95 9.13
N ARG A 25 -1.10 70.33 7.90
CA ARG A 25 -1.06 69.38 6.77
C ARG A 25 -0.04 68.28 6.99
N GLN A 26 1.17 68.63 7.43
CA GLN A 26 2.21 67.67 7.74
C GLN A 26 1.76 66.68 8.83
N GLN A 27 1.05 67.16 9.85
CA GLN A 27 0.50 66.31 10.90
C GLN A 27 -0.59 65.36 10.37
N LEU A 28 -1.51 65.84 9.54
CA LEU A 28 -2.55 65.00 8.92
C LEU A 28 -1.95 63.94 7.99
N ASP A 29 -0.95 64.30 7.19
CA ASP A 29 -0.26 63.37 6.31
C ASP A 29 0.51 62.32 7.11
N ALA A 30 1.15 62.71 8.22
CA ALA A 30 1.84 61.79 9.12
C ALA A 30 0.87 60.79 9.78
N GLU A 31 -0.29 61.26 10.27
CA GLU A 31 -1.32 60.38 10.85
C GLU A 31 -1.95 59.45 9.78
N ARG A 32 -2.18 59.95 8.57
CA ARG A 32 -2.64 59.13 7.44
C ARG A 32 -1.62 58.04 7.10
N GLN A 33 -0.35 58.41 7.02
CA GLN A 33 0.74 57.47 6.72
C GLN A 33 0.86 56.41 7.80
N ARG A 34 0.81 56.80 9.09
CA ARG A 34 0.77 55.87 10.22
C ARG A 34 -0.42 54.93 10.16
N GLY A 35 -1.61 55.43 9.86
CA GLY A 35 -2.82 54.62 9.73
C GLY A 35 -2.71 53.58 8.61
N ILE A 36 -2.13 53.97 7.46
CA ILE A 36 -1.86 53.06 6.35
C ILE A 36 -0.83 52.00 6.75
N GLU A 37 0.30 52.40 7.34
CA GLU A 37 1.35 51.49 7.78
C GLU A 37 0.85 50.50 8.83
N GLN A 38 0.09 50.97 9.82
CA GLN A 38 -0.54 50.12 10.84
C GLN A 38 -1.56 49.17 10.22
N GLY A 39 -2.42 49.65 9.31
CA GLY A 39 -3.39 48.82 8.62
C GLY A 39 -2.73 47.71 7.78
N ILE A 40 -1.65 48.03 7.06
CA ILE A 40 -0.88 47.07 6.28
C ILE A 40 -0.20 46.05 7.20
N GLN A 41 0.48 46.51 8.26
CA GLN A 41 1.17 45.62 9.20
C GLN A 41 0.19 44.69 9.90
N GLN A 42 -0.93 45.20 10.41
CA GLN A 42 -1.96 44.39 11.07
C GLN A 42 -2.61 43.41 10.10
N GLY A 43 -3.00 43.87 8.92
CA GLY A 43 -3.61 43.01 7.89
C GLY A 43 -2.66 41.90 7.45
N MET A 44 -1.38 42.21 7.24
CA MET A 44 -0.36 41.24 6.88
C MET A 44 -0.12 40.23 8.02
N GLN A 45 0.04 40.70 9.26
CA GLN A 45 0.28 39.85 10.41
C GLN A 45 -0.91 38.90 10.65
N GLN A 46 -2.14 39.41 10.60
CA GLN A 46 -3.36 38.61 10.72
C GLN A 46 -3.49 37.60 9.58
N GLY A 47 -3.29 38.04 8.33
CA GLY A 47 -3.37 37.17 7.16
C GLY A 47 -2.36 36.03 7.20
N ILE A 48 -1.10 36.31 7.58
CA ILE A 48 -0.06 35.29 7.75
C ILE A 48 -0.43 34.33 8.89
N GLN A 49 -0.83 34.87 10.05
CA GLN A 49 -1.15 34.04 11.21
C GLN A 49 -2.34 33.11 10.92
N GLN A 50 -3.42 33.63 10.33
CA GLN A 50 -4.58 32.84 9.95
C GLN A 50 -4.24 31.82 8.86
N GLY A 51 -3.50 32.22 7.82
CA GLY A 51 -3.11 31.34 6.74
C GLY A 51 -2.25 30.18 7.22
N ILE A 52 -1.28 30.44 8.10
CA ILE A 52 -0.45 29.39 8.71
C ILE A 52 -1.30 28.48 9.60
N GLN A 53 -2.14 29.05 10.47
CA GLN A 53 -2.96 28.26 11.39
C GLN A 53 -3.94 27.34 10.63
N GLN A 54 -4.63 27.87 9.63
CA GLN A 54 -5.55 27.09 8.79
C GLN A 54 -4.80 26.04 7.97
N GLY A 55 -3.68 26.42 7.34
CA GLY A 55 -2.87 25.50 6.54
C GLY A 55 -2.33 24.32 7.36
N ILE A 56 -1.82 24.59 8.57
CA ILE A 56 -1.36 23.55 9.49
C ILE A 56 -2.52 22.66 9.93
N GLN A 57 -3.64 23.26 10.36
CA GLN A 57 -4.78 22.50 10.85
C GLN A 57 -5.36 21.58 9.77
N GLN A 58 -5.60 22.11 8.57
CA GLN A 58 -6.08 21.34 7.43
C GLN A 58 -5.07 20.27 7.00
N GLY A 59 -3.78 20.61 6.93
CA GLY A 59 -2.74 19.68 6.54
C GLY A 59 -2.61 18.50 7.51
N ILE A 60 -2.68 18.76 8.83
CA ILE A 60 -2.65 17.71 9.85
C ILE A 60 -3.90 16.84 9.77
N GLU A 61 -5.08 17.45 9.71
CA GLU A 61 -6.35 16.73 9.68
C GLU A 61 -6.45 15.82 8.45
N GLN A 62 -6.15 16.36 7.26
CA GLN A 62 -6.12 15.58 6.02
C GLN A 62 -5.05 14.50 6.05
N GLY A 63 -3.85 14.82 6.52
CA GLY A 63 -2.74 13.87 6.60
C GLY A 63 -3.05 12.68 7.51
N ILE A 64 -3.63 12.94 8.69
CA ILE A 64 -4.04 11.90 9.64
C ILE A 64 -5.17 11.05 9.04
N GLN A 65 -6.22 11.69 8.49
CA GLN A 65 -7.36 10.97 7.94
C GLN A 65 -6.94 10.05 6.79
N GLN A 66 -6.14 10.56 5.84
CA GLN A 66 -5.62 9.77 4.73
C GLN A 66 -4.70 8.65 5.22
N GLY A 67 -3.80 8.95 6.17
CA GLY A 67 -2.88 7.97 6.75
C GLY A 67 -3.61 6.81 7.42
N ILE A 68 -4.62 7.10 8.23
CA ILE A 68 -5.43 6.08 8.91
C ILE A 68 -6.21 5.26 7.89
N GLN A 69 -6.89 5.90 6.93
CA GLN A 69 -7.70 5.20 5.94
C GLN A 69 -6.84 4.25 5.09
N GLN A 70 -5.70 4.73 4.58
CA GLN A 70 -4.79 3.91 3.79
C GLN A 70 -4.16 2.79 4.62
N GLY A 71 -3.75 3.10 5.85
CA GLY A 71 -3.17 2.13 6.77
C GLY A 71 -4.14 1.00 7.10
N MET A 72 -5.38 1.36 7.43
CA MET A 72 -6.45 0.40 7.74
C MET A 72 -6.80 -0.45 6.53
N GLN A 73 -6.97 0.15 5.34
CA GLN A 73 -7.30 -0.60 4.12
C GLN A 73 -6.20 -1.61 3.77
N LYS A 74 -4.93 -1.18 3.75
CA LYS A 74 -3.80 -2.07 3.46
C LYS A 74 -3.63 -3.14 4.54
N GLY A 75 -3.80 -2.79 5.80
CA GLY A 75 -3.70 -3.70 6.93
C GLY A 75 -4.79 -4.78 6.89
N MET A 76 -6.04 -4.37 6.68
CA MET A 76 -7.18 -5.28 6.58
C MET A 76 -7.04 -6.21 5.38
N GLN A 77 -6.68 -5.69 4.21
CA GLN A 77 -6.50 -6.51 3.01
C GLN A 77 -5.42 -7.59 3.23
N ARG A 78 -4.25 -7.20 3.73
CA ARG A 78 -3.17 -8.15 4.04
C ARG A 78 -3.58 -9.18 5.10
N GLY A 79 -4.28 -8.73 6.15
CA GLY A 79 -4.76 -9.61 7.21
C GLY A 79 -5.76 -10.66 6.71
N ILE A 80 -6.69 -10.26 5.84
CA ILE A 80 -7.65 -11.17 5.21
C ILE A 80 -6.93 -12.15 4.28
N GLU A 81 -6.05 -11.67 3.41
CA GLU A 81 -5.29 -12.52 2.47
C GLU A 81 -4.44 -13.55 3.23
N GLN A 82 -3.71 -13.12 4.27
CA GLN A 82 -2.93 -14.02 5.12
C GLN A 82 -3.80 -15.02 5.86
N GLY A 83 -4.94 -14.59 6.43
CA GLY A 83 -5.86 -15.45 7.14
C GLY A 83 -6.46 -16.54 6.23
N ILE A 84 -6.82 -16.18 4.99
CA ILE A 84 -7.32 -17.14 4.00
C ILE A 84 -6.22 -18.15 3.63
N GLN A 85 -5.01 -17.69 3.32
CA GLN A 85 -3.89 -18.59 2.98
C GLN A 85 -3.53 -19.55 4.12
N GLN A 86 -3.47 -19.04 5.36
CA GLN A 86 -3.23 -19.87 6.54
C GLN A 86 -4.36 -20.89 6.75
N GLY A 87 -5.62 -20.48 6.61
CA GLY A 87 -6.77 -21.37 6.70
C GLY A 87 -6.77 -22.47 5.64
N GLN A 88 -6.45 -22.14 4.39
CA GLN A 88 -6.28 -23.12 3.31
C GLN A 88 -5.15 -24.11 3.60
N ARG A 89 -3.98 -23.60 4.03
CA ARG A 89 -2.84 -24.45 4.42
C ARG A 89 -3.22 -25.44 5.51
N LEU A 90 -3.86 -24.97 6.59
CA LEU A 90 -4.33 -25.82 7.69
C LEU A 90 -5.36 -26.86 7.21
N THR A 91 -6.25 -26.47 6.30
CA THR A 91 -7.26 -27.38 5.73
C THR A 91 -6.61 -28.51 4.93
N ILE A 92 -5.62 -28.17 4.09
CA ILE A 92 -4.83 -29.15 3.33
C ILE A 92 -4.05 -30.07 4.28
N GLU A 93 -3.35 -29.50 5.26
CA GLU A 93 -2.57 -30.25 6.26
C GLU A 93 -3.43 -31.26 7.00
N ASN A 94 -4.58 -30.80 7.54
CA ASN A 94 -5.50 -31.68 8.28
C ASN A 94 -6.09 -32.77 7.39
N LEU A 95 -6.47 -32.44 6.14
CA LEU A 95 -6.99 -33.43 5.20
C LEU A 95 -5.95 -34.51 4.92
N LEU A 96 -4.74 -34.11 4.53
CA LEU A 96 -3.65 -35.03 4.19
C LEU A 96 -3.26 -35.87 5.41
N GLN A 97 -3.21 -35.29 6.61
CA GLN A 97 -2.93 -36.04 7.84
C GLN A 97 -4.03 -37.06 8.14
N THR A 98 -5.29 -36.67 7.99
CA THR A 98 -6.44 -37.56 8.25
C THR A 98 -6.49 -38.71 7.26
N ARG A 99 -6.10 -38.49 6.01
CA ARG A 99 -6.17 -39.49 4.94
C ARG A 99 -4.93 -40.37 4.84
N LEU A 100 -3.75 -39.79 4.99
CA LEU A 100 -2.46 -40.43 4.70
C LEU A 100 -1.62 -40.70 5.97
N GLY A 101 -2.07 -40.23 7.14
CA GLY A 101 -1.34 -40.38 8.39
C GLY A 101 -0.24 -39.32 8.53
N GLN A 102 0.99 -39.74 8.85
CA GLN A 102 2.10 -38.81 9.04
C GLN A 102 2.53 -38.20 7.70
N LEU A 103 2.63 -36.88 7.64
CA LEU A 103 3.08 -36.17 6.44
C LEU A 103 4.58 -36.39 6.24
N THR A 104 4.95 -36.83 5.03
CA THR A 104 6.34 -36.83 4.58
C THR A 104 6.84 -35.38 4.39
N PRO A 105 8.16 -35.14 4.47
CA PRO A 105 8.74 -33.83 4.14
C PRO A 105 8.36 -33.37 2.72
N THR A 106 8.29 -34.30 1.76
CA THR A 106 7.89 -34.03 0.38
C THR A 106 6.43 -33.56 0.31
N LEU A 107 5.47 -34.28 0.92
CA LEU A 107 4.09 -33.81 1.01
C LEU A 107 4.00 -32.43 1.67
N ALA A 108 4.70 -32.20 2.79
CA ALA A 108 4.70 -30.91 3.46
C ALA A 108 5.19 -29.75 2.55
N ALA A 109 6.19 -30.02 1.71
CA ALA A 109 6.69 -29.04 0.74
C ALA A 109 5.68 -28.71 -0.38
N LEU A 110 4.80 -29.65 -0.74
CA LEU A 110 3.75 -29.47 -1.73
C LEU A 110 2.56 -28.67 -1.21
N ILE A 111 2.37 -28.60 0.11
CA ILE A 111 1.24 -27.86 0.72
C ILE A 111 1.35 -26.37 0.43
N THR A 112 2.55 -25.78 0.50
CA THR A 112 2.74 -24.35 0.26
C THR A 112 2.26 -23.90 -1.12
N PRO A 113 2.72 -24.47 -2.25
CA PRO A 113 2.19 -24.11 -3.56
C PRO A 113 0.71 -24.44 -3.72
N LEU A 114 0.22 -25.54 -3.10
CA LEU A 114 -1.20 -25.89 -3.14
C LEU A 114 -2.10 -24.86 -2.42
N SER A 115 -1.64 -24.35 -1.27
CA SER A 115 -2.33 -23.30 -0.48
C SER A 115 -2.27 -21.90 -1.10
N ALA A 116 -1.47 -21.73 -2.16
CA ALA A 116 -1.43 -20.49 -2.94
C ALA A 116 -2.45 -20.50 -4.08
N LEU A 117 -3.10 -21.65 -4.35
CA LEU A 117 -4.09 -21.77 -5.41
C LEU A 117 -5.41 -21.06 -5.03
N PRO A 118 -6.12 -20.48 -6.00
CA PRO A 118 -7.45 -19.94 -5.76
C PRO A 118 -8.42 -21.08 -5.34
N PRO A 119 -9.44 -20.79 -4.49
CA PRO A 119 -10.34 -21.81 -3.96
C PRO A 119 -11.02 -22.68 -5.02
N GLN A 120 -11.33 -22.11 -6.19
CA GLN A 120 -11.97 -22.80 -7.31
C GLN A 120 -11.06 -23.89 -7.90
N GLN A 121 -9.75 -23.65 -7.89
CA GLN A 121 -8.76 -24.64 -8.32
C GLN A 121 -8.42 -25.61 -7.19
N LEU A 122 -8.41 -25.16 -5.93
CA LEU A 122 -8.08 -26.02 -4.78
C LEU A 122 -9.18 -27.08 -4.47
N THR A 123 -10.45 -26.72 -4.59
CA THR A 123 -11.57 -27.59 -4.17
C THR A 123 -11.57 -28.96 -4.85
N PRO A 124 -11.41 -29.09 -6.19
CA PRO A 124 -11.29 -30.38 -6.85
C PRO A 124 -10.13 -31.25 -6.35
N PHE A 125 -9.00 -30.64 -5.97
CA PHE A 125 -7.85 -31.38 -5.43
C PHE A 125 -8.19 -31.97 -4.08
N LEU A 126 -8.77 -31.17 -3.18
CA LEU A 126 -9.17 -31.64 -1.86
C LEU A 126 -10.17 -32.79 -1.97
N LEU A 127 -11.14 -32.69 -2.90
CA LEU A 127 -12.09 -33.77 -3.13
C LEU A 127 -11.37 -35.05 -3.59
N HIS A 128 -10.46 -34.95 -4.56
CA HIS A 128 -9.73 -36.12 -5.06
C HIS A 128 -8.81 -36.74 -4.00
N LEU A 129 -8.04 -35.92 -3.29
CA LEU A 129 -7.19 -36.35 -2.17
C LEU A 129 -8.02 -37.00 -1.06
N SER A 130 -9.26 -36.55 -0.85
CA SER A 130 -10.17 -37.17 0.11
C SER A 130 -10.66 -38.55 -0.31
N GLN A 131 -10.57 -38.92 -1.59
CA GLN A 131 -11.02 -40.19 -2.13
C GLN A 131 -9.88 -41.22 -2.26
N LEU A 132 -8.63 -40.81 -2.00
CA LEU A 132 -7.50 -41.73 -2.02
C LEU A 132 -7.71 -42.85 -1.00
N GLU A 133 -7.60 -44.09 -1.47
CA GLU A 133 -7.66 -45.26 -0.61
C GLU A 133 -6.41 -45.32 0.27
N ASN A 134 -6.60 -45.62 1.55
CA ASN A 134 -5.51 -45.70 2.52
C ASN A 134 -4.68 -46.98 2.30
N ARG A 135 -3.78 -46.94 1.31
CA ARG A 135 -2.83 -47.99 0.94
C ARG A 135 -1.40 -47.47 1.04
N GLU A 136 -0.40 -48.35 1.09
CA GLU A 136 1.03 -47.96 1.18
C GLU A 136 1.47 -47.00 0.05
N SER A 137 0.84 -47.09 -1.12
CA SER A 137 1.11 -46.22 -2.27
C SER A 137 0.32 -44.90 -2.27
N ALA A 138 -0.54 -44.65 -1.27
CA ALA A 138 -1.40 -43.46 -1.24
C ALA A 138 -0.61 -42.15 -1.12
N ILE A 139 0.50 -42.16 -0.38
CA ILE A 139 1.41 -41.00 -0.27
C ILE A 139 2.04 -40.67 -1.63
N GLN A 140 2.59 -41.68 -2.30
CA GLN A 140 3.20 -41.50 -3.63
C GLN A 140 2.17 -41.04 -4.66
N GLN A 141 0.96 -41.61 -4.63
CA GLN A 141 -0.14 -41.18 -5.49
C GLN A 141 -0.55 -39.73 -5.22
N ALA A 142 -0.63 -39.32 -3.96
CA ALA A 142 -0.95 -37.94 -3.59
C ALA A 142 0.15 -36.98 -4.09
N GLU A 143 1.42 -37.31 -3.87
CA GLU A 143 2.56 -36.51 -4.32
C GLU A 143 2.57 -36.34 -5.85
N HIS A 144 2.42 -37.43 -6.60
CA HIS A 144 2.30 -37.40 -8.06
C HIS A 144 1.10 -36.59 -8.53
N PHE A 145 -0.08 -36.86 -7.97
CA PHE A 145 -1.32 -36.18 -8.34
C PHE A 145 -1.22 -34.66 -8.13
N ILE A 146 -0.66 -34.23 -6.99
CA ILE A 146 -0.50 -32.80 -6.68
C ILE A 146 0.43 -32.14 -7.71
N VAL A 147 1.60 -32.73 -7.97
CA VAL A 147 2.57 -32.15 -8.92
C VAL A 147 2.01 -32.12 -10.35
N GLU A 148 1.41 -33.21 -10.82
CA GLU A 148 0.78 -33.29 -12.14
C GLU A 148 -0.27 -32.20 -12.34
N ASN A 149 -1.16 -32.03 -11.36
CA ASN A 149 -2.21 -31.05 -11.49
C ASN A 149 -1.70 -29.61 -11.33
N LEU A 150 -0.65 -29.37 -10.53
CA LEU A 150 0.01 -28.06 -10.50
C LEU A 150 0.62 -27.72 -11.87
N LEU A 151 1.24 -28.69 -12.54
CA LEU A 151 1.72 -28.54 -13.91
C LEU A 151 0.56 -28.30 -14.89
N LYS A 152 -0.54 -29.05 -14.75
CA LYS A 152 -1.75 -28.90 -15.57
C LYS A 152 -2.35 -27.50 -15.44
N ILE A 153 -2.52 -26.99 -14.22
CA ILE A 153 -3.00 -25.62 -13.97
C ILE A 153 -2.15 -24.59 -14.70
N ARG A 154 -0.82 -24.80 -14.71
CA ARG A 154 0.12 -23.83 -15.27
C ARG A 154 0.23 -23.89 -16.80
N PHE A 155 0.35 -25.09 -17.35
CA PHE A 155 0.69 -25.32 -18.75
C PHE A 155 -0.52 -25.74 -19.61
N GLY A 156 -1.69 -25.93 -19.01
CA GLY A 156 -2.88 -26.41 -19.69
C GLY A 156 -2.91 -27.93 -19.69
N GLU A 157 -2.91 -28.56 -20.87
CA GLU A 157 -2.89 -30.02 -20.95
C GLU A 157 -1.50 -30.59 -20.60
N LEU A 158 -1.50 -31.71 -19.89
CA LEU A 158 -0.28 -32.41 -19.51
C LEU A 158 0.04 -33.47 -20.57
N ASP A 159 1.06 -33.21 -21.38
CA ASP A 159 1.57 -34.17 -22.37
C ASP A 159 2.54 -35.18 -21.73
N GLU A 160 2.88 -36.24 -22.48
CA GLU A 160 3.82 -37.27 -22.01
C GLU A 160 5.18 -36.70 -21.58
N GLN A 161 5.64 -35.61 -22.20
CA GLN A 161 6.93 -35.01 -21.88
C GLN A 161 6.94 -34.36 -20.50
N LEU A 162 5.85 -33.67 -20.15
CA LEU A 162 5.66 -33.06 -18.84
C LEU A 162 5.37 -34.11 -17.76
N THR A 163 4.53 -35.09 -18.04
CA THR A 163 4.27 -36.22 -17.13
C THR A 163 5.55 -36.97 -16.79
N ALA A 164 6.44 -37.18 -17.77
CA ALA A 164 7.74 -37.81 -17.56
C ALA A 164 8.71 -37.01 -16.66
N ARG A 165 8.43 -35.72 -16.35
CA ARG A 165 9.26 -34.93 -15.42
C ARG A 165 8.77 -34.95 -13.98
N VAL A 166 7.56 -35.44 -13.72
CA VAL A 166 7.00 -35.54 -12.37
C VAL A 166 7.92 -36.34 -11.43
N PRO A 167 8.47 -37.52 -11.81
CA PRO A 167 9.40 -38.24 -10.94
C PRO A 167 10.67 -37.44 -10.63
N SER A 168 11.23 -36.77 -11.64
CA SER A 168 12.44 -35.94 -11.48
C SER A 168 12.18 -34.73 -10.57
N LEU A 169 10.97 -34.17 -10.58
CA LEU A 169 10.57 -33.10 -9.67
C LEU A 169 10.41 -33.63 -8.24
N LEU A 170 9.75 -34.77 -8.05
CA LEU A 170 9.57 -35.39 -6.73
C LEU A 170 10.88 -35.89 -6.12
N ALA A 171 11.90 -36.16 -6.93
CA ALA A 171 13.25 -36.49 -6.48
C ALA A 171 14.03 -35.30 -5.90
N LEU A 172 13.53 -34.06 -6.05
CA LEU A 172 14.19 -32.88 -5.49
C LEU A 172 14.10 -32.84 -3.96
N PRO A 173 15.07 -32.19 -3.28
CA PRO A 173 14.93 -31.85 -1.87
C PRO A 173 13.65 -31.04 -1.61
N PRO A 174 12.91 -31.30 -0.51
CA PRO A 174 11.61 -30.68 -0.24
C PRO A 174 11.61 -29.14 -0.34
N GLN A 175 12.64 -28.48 0.20
CA GLN A 175 12.74 -27.02 0.12
C GLN A 175 12.89 -26.53 -1.33
N GLN A 176 13.66 -27.24 -2.16
CA GLN A 176 13.86 -26.89 -3.56
C GLN A 176 12.59 -27.17 -4.38
N LEU A 177 11.90 -28.28 -4.11
CA LEU A 177 10.62 -28.61 -4.72
C LEU A 177 9.59 -27.50 -4.48
N SER A 178 9.42 -27.10 -3.21
CA SER A 178 8.46 -26.05 -2.84
C SER A 178 8.75 -24.72 -3.53
N GLN A 179 10.01 -24.28 -3.49
CA GLN A 179 10.43 -23.04 -4.15
C GLN A 179 10.22 -23.08 -5.66
N TYR A 180 10.56 -24.20 -6.30
CA TYR A 180 10.41 -24.36 -7.73
C TYR A 180 8.93 -24.34 -8.16
N LEU A 181 8.05 -25.02 -7.43
CA LEU A 181 6.62 -25.06 -7.71
C LEU A 181 5.94 -23.69 -7.48
N LEU A 182 6.41 -22.89 -6.51
CA LEU A 182 5.93 -21.50 -6.35
C LEU A 182 6.33 -20.59 -7.51
N GLN A 183 7.51 -20.84 -8.11
CA GLN A 183 8.01 -20.11 -9.27
C GLN A 183 7.48 -20.66 -10.60
N LEU A 184 6.66 -21.72 -10.59
CA LEU A 184 6.13 -22.37 -11.78
C LEU A 184 5.34 -21.40 -12.68
N SER A 185 4.67 -20.40 -12.08
CA SER A 185 3.97 -19.33 -12.79
C SER A 185 4.88 -18.46 -13.67
N GLN A 186 6.17 -18.40 -13.36
CA GLN A 186 7.16 -17.59 -14.08
C GLN A 186 7.96 -18.39 -15.11
N LEU A 187 7.91 -19.73 -15.02
CA LEU A 187 8.67 -20.62 -15.89
C LEU A 187 7.92 -20.92 -17.19
N SER A 188 8.67 -21.04 -18.29
CA SER A 188 8.17 -21.57 -19.56
C SER A 188 8.25 -23.10 -19.58
N ARG A 189 7.46 -23.72 -20.46
CA ARG A 189 7.45 -25.17 -20.67
C ARG A 189 8.84 -25.69 -21.06
N GLU A 190 9.51 -24.98 -21.96
CA GLU A 190 10.84 -25.32 -22.48
C GLU A 190 11.89 -25.25 -21.38
N GLN A 191 11.82 -24.23 -20.52
CA GLN A 191 12.72 -24.09 -19.37
C GLN A 191 12.56 -25.25 -18.39
N LEU A 192 11.33 -25.70 -18.14
CA LEU A 192 11.07 -26.87 -17.28
C LEU A 192 11.66 -28.15 -17.89
N LEU A 193 11.40 -28.39 -19.18
CA LEU A 193 11.87 -29.58 -19.89
C LEU A 193 13.40 -29.63 -20.05
N GLY A 194 14.04 -28.47 -20.21
CA GLY A 194 15.50 -28.35 -20.28
C GLY A 194 16.21 -28.53 -18.94
N ARG A 195 15.53 -28.21 -17.83
CA ARG A 195 16.13 -28.27 -16.48
C ARG A 195 16.09 -29.65 -15.85
N PHE A 196 15.01 -30.39 -16.06
CA PHE A 196 14.87 -31.75 -15.52
C PHE A 196 14.94 -32.72 -16.67
N PRO A 197 16.03 -33.49 -16.90
CA PRO A 197 16.04 -34.56 -17.89
C PRO A 197 15.00 -35.65 -17.57
N GLN A 198 14.58 -36.43 -18.58
CA GLN A 198 13.67 -37.55 -18.36
C GLN A 198 14.30 -38.51 -17.36
N ALA A 199 13.54 -38.93 -16.34
CA ALA A 199 13.99 -39.98 -15.44
C ALA A 199 14.25 -41.24 -16.29
N SER A 200 15.49 -41.74 -16.27
CA SER A 200 15.83 -42.97 -16.98
C SER A 200 15.09 -44.15 -16.34
N PRO A 201 14.60 -45.12 -17.14
CA PRO A 201 13.85 -46.28 -16.65
C PRO A 201 14.69 -47.19 -15.74
#